data_AF-A0A7X8M0X8-F1
#
_entry.id   AF-A0A7X8M0X8-F1
#
_cell.length_a   1.000
_cell.length_b   1.000
_cell.length_c   1.000
_cell.angle_alpha   90.00
_cell.angle_beta   90.00
_cell.angle_gamma   90.00
#
_symmetry.space_group_name_H-M   'P 1'
#
loop_
_entity.id
_entity.type
_entity.pdbx_description
1 polymer ?
#
loop_
_entity_poly.entity_id
_entity_poly.type
_entity_poly.pdbx_seq_one_letter_code
_entity_poly.pdbx_strand_id
1 'polypeptide(L)'
;MGTINKLIAALFVVTLLFTGCSRNMPSDSKSSKDVSEKQAKIEKEKDEPQKSDKEDTKKEEPKASKGGIYTEPGMEMSDFYIAFNEAMGRFERAVNDYETDDFDLFNVGGDFLVPTLNIVNITLYDYLEPGDNAKETGKNGKFDAVREKNGNIITYSESMTREEDGFGRDDLKGDVIENHGTLNTETNTLILEGTTTRDGQIIARSVNEVVMLPDGTFLAQCIDKPKKPSDDRIEDKGIARFVYCSKDKLEIITAHFESDVNFTYDSIVDNPDATPETMSEGYKKVRQLIVEDDVATAEKY
;
A
#
# COMPACT_ATOMS: atom_id res chain seq x y z
N MET A 1 -36.27 7.79 13.91
CA MET A 1 -35.22 8.58 13.21
C MET A 1 -35.75 9.98 12.93
N GLY A 2 -35.28 10.96 13.72
CA GLY A 2 -35.80 12.33 13.71
C GLY A 2 -35.38 13.11 12.48
N THR A 3 -36.19 14.11 12.13
CA THR A 3 -36.01 15.08 11.03
C THR A 3 -34.65 15.80 11.06
N ILE A 4 -33.98 15.85 12.22
CA ILE A 4 -32.64 16.44 12.40
C ILE A 4 -31.56 15.63 11.68
N ASN A 5 -31.63 14.29 11.68
CA ASN A 5 -30.63 13.44 11.03
C ASN A 5 -30.71 13.55 9.49
N LYS A 6 -31.88 13.91 8.94
CA LYS A 6 -32.04 14.16 7.50
C LYS A 6 -31.45 15.51 7.07
N LEU A 7 -31.40 16.49 7.98
CA LEU A 7 -30.83 17.81 7.70
C LEU A 7 -29.29 17.77 7.67
N ILE A 8 -28.67 16.97 8.55
CA ILE A 8 -27.21 16.79 8.61
C ILE A 8 -26.71 16.03 7.37
N ALA A 9 -27.44 15.00 6.93
CA ALA A 9 -27.12 14.28 5.69
C ALA A 9 -27.23 15.17 4.44
N ALA A 10 -28.20 16.09 4.39
CA ALA A 10 -28.36 17.02 3.27
C ALA A 10 -27.26 18.10 3.21
N LEU A 11 -26.71 18.52 4.36
CA LEU A 11 -25.62 19.50 4.43
C LEU A 11 -24.27 18.92 3.97
N PHE A 12 -24.03 17.62 4.19
CA PHE A 12 -22.81 16.94 3.73
C PHE A 12 -22.76 16.73 2.21
N VAL A 13 -23.90 16.61 1.55
CA VAL A 13 -23.96 16.43 0.08
C VAL A 13 -23.73 17.75 -0.67
N VAL A 14 -23.99 18.90 -0.04
CA VAL A 14 -23.85 20.23 -0.68
C VAL A 14 -22.40 20.75 -0.63
N THR A 15 -21.58 20.33 0.33
CA THR A 15 -20.17 20.73 0.42
C THR A 15 -19.26 20.01 -0.58
N LEU A 16 -19.68 18.86 -1.11
CA LEU A 16 -18.91 18.11 -2.13
C LEU A 16 -19.06 18.67 -3.56
N LEU A 17 -19.90 19.69 -3.79
CA LEU A 17 -20.20 20.21 -5.13
C LEU A 17 -19.57 21.59 -5.45
N PHE A 18 -18.71 22.16 -4.59
CA PHE A 18 -18.16 23.51 -4.78
C PHE A 18 -16.65 23.66 -4.57
N THR A 19 -15.84 22.83 -5.23
CA THR A 19 -14.43 23.20 -5.51
C THR A 19 -14.06 22.91 -6.95
N GLY A 20 -14.72 23.63 -7.86
CA GLY A 20 -14.30 23.79 -9.25
C GLY A 20 -13.40 25.02 -9.43
N CYS A 21 -12.32 24.82 -10.16
CA CYS A 21 -11.60 25.78 -11.02
C CYS A 21 -11.25 27.17 -10.45
N SER A 22 -9.95 27.39 -10.19
CA SER A 22 -9.35 28.71 -10.40
C SER A 22 -7.94 28.58 -10.97
N ARG A 23 -7.81 28.98 -12.24
CA ARG A 23 -6.54 29.28 -12.91
C ARG A 23 -6.01 30.61 -12.38
N ASN A 24 -4.72 30.67 -12.06
CA ASN A 24 -3.84 31.80 -12.38
C ASN A 24 -2.37 31.41 -12.16
N MET A 25 -1.59 31.42 -13.25
CA MET A 25 -0.12 31.46 -13.25
C MET A 25 0.31 32.94 -13.30
N PRO A 26 1.47 33.32 -12.73
CA PRO A 26 2.69 33.34 -13.56
C PRO A 26 3.99 32.86 -12.88
N SER A 27 4.90 32.45 -13.79
CA SER A 27 6.36 32.18 -13.77
C SER A 27 7.24 32.68 -12.61
N ASP A 28 8.19 31.87 -12.12
CA ASP A 28 9.56 31.77 -12.67
C ASP A 28 10.47 30.72 -11.96
N SER A 29 11.28 30.06 -12.79
CA SER A 29 12.52 29.27 -12.61
C SER A 29 13.10 28.90 -11.21
N LYS A 30 13.51 27.63 -11.02
CA LYS A 30 14.92 27.15 -11.14
C LYS A 30 15.09 25.67 -10.72
N SER A 31 15.62 24.90 -11.67
CA SER A 31 16.46 23.68 -11.59
C SER A 31 16.60 22.90 -10.27
N SER A 32 16.33 21.59 -10.34
CA SER A 32 17.00 20.55 -9.54
C SER A 32 17.13 19.24 -10.35
N LYS A 33 18.09 19.23 -11.27
CA LYS A 33 18.68 17.99 -11.79
C LYS A 33 19.71 17.53 -10.77
N ASP A 34 19.40 16.61 -9.85
CA ASP A 34 20.46 15.88 -9.14
C ASP A 34 20.07 14.61 -8.35
N VAL A 35 19.00 13.90 -8.75
CA VAL A 35 18.62 12.62 -8.10
C VAL A 35 18.75 11.42 -9.04
N SER A 36 18.69 11.64 -10.35
CA SER A 36 18.72 10.58 -11.37
C SER A 36 20.08 9.85 -11.53
N GLU A 37 21.20 10.44 -11.08
CA GLU A 37 22.53 9.84 -11.34
C GLU A 37 22.95 8.75 -10.34
N LYS A 38 22.27 8.59 -9.20
CA LYS A 38 22.68 7.60 -8.17
C LYS A 38 22.14 6.19 -8.39
N GLN A 39 21.09 5.98 -9.18
CA GLN A 39 20.57 4.64 -9.48
C GLN A 39 21.19 4.01 -10.75
N ALA A 40 21.74 4.80 -11.66
CA ALA A 40 22.34 4.28 -12.91
C ALA A 40 23.71 3.60 -12.74
N LYS A 41 24.31 3.61 -11.54
CA LYS A 41 25.65 3.05 -11.27
C LYS A 41 25.68 1.65 -10.68
N ILE A 42 24.53 1.06 -10.35
CA ILE A 42 24.49 -0.27 -9.72
C ILE A 42 24.45 -1.40 -10.79
N GLU A 43 24.13 -1.10 -12.05
CA GLU A 43 23.95 -2.12 -13.10
C GLU A 43 25.12 -2.36 -14.06
N LYS A 44 26.29 -1.72 -13.85
CA LYS A 44 27.45 -1.88 -14.74
C LYS A 44 28.70 -2.37 -14.02
N GLU A 45 28.62 -3.56 -13.42
CA GLU A 45 29.81 -4.41 -13.21
C GLU A 45 29.38 -5.86 -12.96
N LYS A 46 29.16 -6.59 -14.06
CA LYS A 46 29.23 -8.06 -14.13
C LYS A 46 30.39 -8.42 -15.04
N ASP A 47 31.30 -9.26 -14.54
CA ASP A 47 32.15 -10.24 -15.24
C ASP A 47 32.96 -10.94 -14.14
N GLU A 48 33.12 -12.26 -13.98
CA GLU A 48 32.62 -13.52 -14.55
C GLU A 48 32.99 -14.63 -13.52
N PRO A 49 32.51 -15.90 -13.65
CA PRO A 49 32.31 -16.80 -12.51
C PRO A 49 33.46 -17.79 -12.23
N GLN A 50 33.65 -18.15 -10.94
CA GLN A 50 34.31 -19.39 -10.53
C GLN A 50 33.29 -20.48 -10.20
N LYS A 51 33.44 -21.63 -10.87
CA LYS A 51 32.66 -22.85 -10.66
C LYS A 51 32.81 -23.40 -9.23
N SER A 52 31.70 -23.78 -8.62
CA SER A 52 31.64 -24.94 -7.72
C SER A 52 30.29 -25.63 -7.82
N ASP A 53 30.33 -26.91 -8.16
CA ASP A 53 29.19 -27.82 -8.28
C ASP A 53 28.42 -27.96 -6.97
N LYS A 54 27.09 -27.80 -7.00
CA LYS A 54 26.14 -28.47 -6.10
C LYS A 54 24.69 -28.39 -6.61
N GLU A 55 24.19 -29.57 -6.97
CA GLU A 55 22.81 -30.04 -7.14
C GLU A 55 21.70 -29.04 -7.48
N ASP A 56 21.33 -29.07 -8.76
CA ASP A 56 20.08 -28.58 -9.35
C ASP A 56 18.84 -29.08 -8.58
N THR A 57 18.23 -28.20 -7.79
CA THR A 57 16.78 -28.22 -7.61
C THR A 57 16.25 -27.04 -8.41
N LYS A 58 15.78 -27.31 -9.63
CA LYS A 58 15.12 -26.30 -10.46
C LYS A 58 13.90 -25.75 -9.71
N LYS A 59 14.05 -24.58 -9.08
CA LYS A 59 12.91 -23.70 -8.78
C LYS A 59 12.32 -23.31 -10.14
N GLU A 60 11.08 -23.72 -10.41
CA GLU A 60 10.35 -23.25 -11.59
C GLU A 60 10.30 -21.72 -11.52
N GLU A 61 10.75 -21.06 -12.58
CA GLU A 61 10.56 -19.62 -12.76
C GLU A 61 9.04 -19.33 -12.71
N PRO A 62 8.61 -18.26 -12.01
CA PRO A 62 7.20 -17.92 -11.93
C PRO A 62 6.65 -17.74 -13.35
N LYS A 63 5.67 -18.56 -13.72
CA LYS A 63 5.02 -18.49 -15.04
C LYS A 63 4.21 -17.21 -15.11
N ALA A 64 4.47 -16.39 -16.13
CA ALA A 64 3.70 -15.20 -16.45
C ALA A 64 2.19 -15.50 -16.47
N SER A 65 1.42 -14.67 -15.75
CA SER A 65 -0.04 -14.72 -15.72
C SER A 65 -0.61 -14.45 -17.12
N LYS A 66 -1.19 -15.47 -17.76
CA LYS A 66 -1.90 -15.34 -19.05
C LYS A 66 -3.40 -15.19 -18.80
N GLY A 67 -3.78 -14.01 -18.33
CA GLY A 67 -5.16 -13.60 -18.06
C GLY A 67 -5.12 -12.25 -17.35
N GLY A 68 -4.73 -11.21 -18.09
CA GLY A 68 -4.36 -9.93 -17.49
C GLY A 68 -5.55 -9.22 -16.85
N ILE A 69 -5.37 -8.78 -15.61
CA ILE A 69 -6.25 -7.82 -14.93
C ILE A 69 -6.22 -6.44 -15.63
N TYR A 70 -5.21 -6.19 -16.46
CA TYR A 70 -5.00 -4.96 -17.20
C TYR A 70 -5.78 -4.96 -18.50
N THR A 71 -6.74 -4.04 -18.63
CA THR A 71 -7.70 -4.00 -19.73
C THR A 71 -7.54 -2.77 -20.61
N GLU A 72 -7.18 -1.63 -20.02
CA GLU A 72 -7.01 -0.35 -20.72
C GLU A 72 -5.60 0.22 -20.47
N PRO A 73 -4.82 0.54 -21.53
CA PRO A 73 -3.53 1.20 -21.37
C PRO A 73 -3.69 2.55 -20.65
N GLY A 74 -2.86 2.81 -19.64
CA GLY A 74 -2.95 4.00 -18.79
C GLY A 74 -3.81 3.82 -17.53
N MET A 75 -4.55 2.70 -17.41
CA MET A 75 -5.42 2.41 -16.27
C MET A 75 -4.86 1.32 -15.34
N GLU A 76 -3.58 1.00 -15.47
CA GLU A 76 -3.00 -0.19 -14.82
C GLU A 76 -3.03 -0.14 -13.28
N MET A 77 -2.92 1.06 -12.67
CA MET A 77 -3.00 1.18 -11.20
C MET A 77 -4.42 0.91 -10.70
N SER A 78 -5.41 1.42 -11.41
CA SER A 78 -6.83 1.21 -11.16
C SER A 78 -7.24 -0.24 -11.36
N ASP A 79 -6.80 -0.85 -12.45
CA ASP A 79 -7.05 -2.27 -12.75
C ASP A 79 -6.48 -3.20 -11.65
N PHE A 80 -5.25 -2.93 -11.18
CA PHE A 80 -4.67 -3.67 -10.07
C PHE A 80 -5.46 -3.51 -8.77
N TYR A 81 -5.81 -2.26 -8.41
CA TYR A 81 -6.61 -1.98 -7.23
C TYR A 81 -7.99 -2.66 -7.29
N ILE A 82 -8.68 -2.58 -8.43
CA ILE A 82 -10.00 -3.20 -8.63
C ILE A 82 -9.89 -4.71 -8.42
N ALA A 83 -8.90 -5.37 -9.02
CA ALA A 83 -8.70 -6.81 -8.86
C ALA A 83 -8.47 -7.21 -7.40
N PHE A 84 -7.63 -6.48 -6.66
CA PHE A 84 -7.38 -6.72 -5.24
C PHE A 84 -8.63 -6.46 -4.38
N ASN A 85 -9.30 -5.33 -4.60
CA ASN A 85 -10.50 -4.94 -3.86
C ASN A 85 -11.67 -5.91 -4.11
N GLU A 86 -11.84 -6.40 -5.35
CA GLU A 86 -12.83 -7.43 -5.67
C GLU A 86 -12.50 -8.78 -5.03
N ALA A 87 -11.23 -9.16 -4.91
CA ALA A 87 -10.82 -10.37 -4.21
C ALA A 87 -11.13 -10.29 -2.71
N MET A 88 -10.69 -9.22 -2.05
CA MET A 88 -10.96 -8.96 -0.63
C MET A 88 -12.47 -8.82 -0.35
N GLY A 89 -13.20 -8.10 -1.22
CA GLY A 89 -14.63 -7.80 -1.05
C GLY A 89 -15.54 -9.02 -1.03
N ARG A 90 -15.11 -10.18 -1.54
CA ARG A 90 -15.85 -11.46 -1.42
C ARG A 90 -16.09 -11.87 0.03
N PHE A 91 -15.17 -11.51 0.92
CA PHE A 91 -15.19 -11.90 2.32
C PHE A 91 -15.78 -10.82 3.25
N GLU A 92 -16.06 -9.62 2.72
CA GLU A 92 -16.52 -8.46 3.51
C GLU A 92 -17.77 -8.79 4.35
N ARG A 93 -18.73 -9.51 3.78
CA ARG A 93 -19.94 -9.89 4.50
C ARG A 93 -19.64 -10.75 5.72
N ALA A 94 -18.87 -11.83 5.55
CA ALA A 94 -18.54 -12.73 6.64
C ALA A 94 -17.76 -12.02 7.75
N VAL A 95 -16.83 -11.12 7.38
CA VAL A 95 -16.09 -10.29 8.35
C VAL A 95 -17.01 -9.30 9.08
N ASN A 96 -17.96 -8.68 8.39
CA ASN A 96 -18.91 -7.75 9.01
C ASN A 96 -19.95 -8.44 9.90
N ASP A 97 -20.30 -9.69 9.58
CA ASP A 97 -21.20 -10.52 10.38
C ASP A 97 -20.48 -11.16 11.59
N TYR A 98 -19.14 -11.01 11.71
CA TYR A 98 -18.37 -11.49 12.85
C TYR A 98 -18.65 -10.66 14.10
N GLU A 99 -19.18 -11.31 15.13
CA GLU A 99 -19.40 -10.72 16.45
C GLU A 99 -18.51 -11.39 17.50
N THR A 100 -18.01 -10.61 18.45
CA THR A 100 -17.24 -11.11 19.59
C THR A 100 -17.49 -10.26 20.82
N ASP A 101 -17.60 -10.91 21.98
CA ASP A 101 -17.59 -10.23 23.28
C ASP A 101 -16.16 -9.96 23.78
N ASP A 102 -15.15 -10.44 23.05
CA ASP A 102 -13.75 -10.31 23.41
C ASP A 102 -13.15 -9.00 22.89
N PHE A 103 -12.80 -8.12 23.83
CA PHE A 103 -12.25 -6.82 23.55
C PHE A 103 -10.91 -6.84 22.79
N ASP A 104 -10.12 -7.92 22.78
CA ASP A 104 -8.87 -7.92 21.98
C ASP A 104 -9.12 -8.31 20.51
N LEU A 105 -10.32 -8.82 20.20
CA LEU A 105 -10.75 -9.24 18.86
C LEU A 105 -11.72 -8.25 18.21
N PHE A 106 -12.12 -7.18 18.89
CA PHE A 106 -13.10 -6.20 18.36
C PHE A 106 -12.64 -5.52 17.06
N ASN A 107 -11.33 -5.45 16.81
CA ASN A 107 -10.74 -4.70 15.70
C ASN A 107 -10.46 -5.57 14.46
N VAL A 108 -11.01 -6.79 14.40
CA VAL A 108 -10.87 -7.70 13.25
C VAL A 108 -11.34 -7.06 11.94
N GLY A 109 -12.47 -6.35 11.96
CA GLY A 109 -12.95 -5.61 10.78
C GLY A 109 -11.97 -4.51 10.32
N GLY A 110 -11.25 -3.89 11.26
CA GLY A 110 -10.20 -2.93 10.92
C GLY A 110 -9.01 -3.59 10.21
N ASP A 111 -8.59 -4.78 10.64
CA ASP A 111 -7.48 -5.49 10.00
C ASP A 111 -7.81 -5.95 8.58
N PHE A 112 -9.08 -6.29 8.32
CA PHE A 112 -9.57 -6.58 6.98
C PHE A 112 -9.51 -5.37 6.04
N LEU A 113 -9.83 -4.18 6.54
CA LEU A 113 -9.93 -2.97 5.71
C LEU A 113 -8.56 -2.35 5.36
N VAL A 114 -7.59 -2.44 6.27
CA VAL A 114 -6.31 -1.73 6.11
C VAL A 114 -5.57 -2.06 4.81
N PRO A 115 -5.40 -3.33 4.40
CA PRO A 115 -4.70 -3.67 3.15
C PRO A 115 -5.25 -2.94 1.92
N THR A 116 -6.58 -2.89 1.79
CA THR A 116 -7.24 -2.20 0.66
C THR A 116 -7.06 -0.69 0.75
N LEU A 117 -7.22 -0.11 1.95
CA LEU A 117 -7.06 1.33 2.16
C LEU A 117 -5.62 1.81 1.91
N ASN A 118 -4.62 0.96 2.20
CA ASN A 118 -3.22 1.31 2.00
C ASN A 118 -2.86 1.47 0.52
N ILE A 119 -3.58 0.81 -0.39
CA ILE A 119 -3.24 0.85 -1.82
C ILE A 119 -4.23 1.66 -2.68
N VAL A 120 -5.42 2.04 -2.19
CA VAL A 120 -6.44 2.74 -3.02
C VAL A 120 -5.95 4.01 -3.70
N ASN A 121 -5.01 4.73 -3.07
CA ASN A 121 -4.50 5.99 -3.61
C ASN A 121 -3.65 5.80 -4.88
N ILE A 122 -3.21 4.58 -5.21
CA ILE A 122 -2.46 4.35 -6.46
C ILE A 122 -3.31 4.66 -7.70
N THR A 123 -4.63 4.55 -7.59
CA THR A 123 -5.57 4.83 -8.68
C THR A 123 -5.50 6.28 -9.16
N LEU A 124 -5.08 7.21 -8.29
CA LEU A 124 -4.97 8.62 -8.63
C LEU A 124 -3.88 8.87 -9.67
N TYR A 125 -2.85 8.03 -9.74
CA TYR A 125 -1.74 8.20 -10.68
C TYR A 125 -2.17 8.00 -12.14
N ASP A 126 -3.17 7.17 -12.42
CA ASP A 126 -3.72 6.98 -13.77
C ASP A 126 -4.43 8.24 -14.31
N TYR A 127 -4.79 9.17 -13.42
CA TYR A 127 -5.53 10.38 -13.77
C TYR A 127 -4.67 11.65 -13.74
N LEU A 128 -3.34 11.54 -13.62
CA LEU A 128 -2.45 12.70 -13.66
C LEU A 128 -2.56 13.45 -15.00
N GLU A 129 -2.53 12.69 -16.09
CA GLU A 129 -2.75 13.19 -17.45
C GLU A 129 -3.54 12.14 -18.26
N PRO A 130 -4.40 12.53 -19.20
CA PRO A 130 -5.12 11.57 -20.01
C PRO A 130 -4.19 10.75 -20.94
N GLY A 131 -4.40 9.43 -20.99
CA GLY A 131 -3.78 8.52 -21.95
C GLY A 131 -2.82 7.53 -21.33
N ASP A 132 -1.97 6.91 -22.17
CA ASP A 132 -0.92 5.96 -21.76
C ASP A 132 0.44 6.54 -22.11
N ASN A 133 0.83 7.61 -21.41
CA ASN A 133 2.07 8.32 -21.74
C ASN A 133 3.26 7.68 -21.01
N ALA A 134 4.45 7.81 -21.61
CA ALA A 134 5.68 7.30 -20.98
C ALA A 134 6.00 8.00 -19.64
N LYS A 135 5.54 9.24 -19.49
CA LYS A 135 5.70 10.04 -18.27
C LYS A 135 4.55 11.03 -18.14
N GLU A 136 3.99 11.10 -16.95
CA GLU A 136 2.84 11.94 -16.58
C GLU A 136 3.19 12.68 -15.29
N THR A 137 2.88 13.97 -15.24
CA THR A 137 3.18 14.81 -14.07
C THR A 137 1.96 15.65 -13.71
N GLY A 138 1.69 15.78 -12.42
CA GLY A 138 0.49 16.50 -12.00
C GLY A 138 0.40 16.68 -10.50
N LYS A 139 -0.85 16.77 -10.03
CA LYS A 139 -1.17 16.95 -8.62
C LYS A 139 -2.16 15.89 -8.16
N ASN A 140 -1.83 15.17 -7.09
CA ASN A 140 -2.77 14.38 -6.32
C ASN A 140 -3.19 15.20 -5.10
N GLY A 141 -4.28 15.96 -5.22
CA GLY A 141 -4.65 16.93 -4.19
C GLY A 141 -3.57 18.00 -3.99
N LYS A 142 -2.89 17.98 -2.84
CA LYS A 142 -1.77 18.91 -2.54
C LYS A 142 -0.39 18.36 -2.92
N PHE A 143 -0.29 17.09 -3.30
CA PHE A 143 0.98 16.44 -3.60
C PHE A 143 1.40 16.71 -5.05
N ASP A 144 2.67 17.03 -5.27
CA ASP A 144 3.32 16.94 -6.58
C ASP A 144 3.51 15.47 -6.92
N ALA A 145 2.96 15.02 -8.04
CA ALA A 145 2.89 13.61 -8.38
C ALA A 145 3.48 13.33 -9.77
N VAL A 146 4.10 12.17 -9.91
CA VAL A 146 4.73 11.68 -11.15
C VAL A 146 4.39 10.20 -11.32
N ARG A 147 4.11 9.81 -12.57
CA ARG A 147 3.97 8.43 -13.04
C ARG A 147 4.86 8.24 -14.27
N GLU A 148 5.67 7.19 -14.30
CA GLU A 148 6.55 6.87 -15.42
C GLU A 148 6.39 5.41 -15.81
N LYS A 149 6.20 5.15 -17.10
CA LYS A 149 6.01 3.80 -17.64
C LYS A 149 7.19 3.40 -18.52
N ASN A 150 7.82 2.27 -18.17
CA ASN A 150 8.90 1.67 -18.92
C ASN A 150 8.63 0.18 -19.14
N GLY A 151 8.00 -0.14 -20.28
CA GLY A 151 7.54 -1.50 -20.57
C GLY A 151 6.47 -1.94 -19.58
N ASN A 152 6.73 -3.04 -18.86
CA ASN A 152 5.82 -3.61 -17.85
C ASN A 152 5.96 -2.96 -16.46
N ILE A 153 6.93 -2.06 -16.29
CA ILE A 153 7.21 -1.43 -15.01
C ILE A 153 6.66 -0.01 -15.05
N ILE A 154 5.78 0.30 -14.09
CA ILE A 154 5.30 1.65 -13.83
C ILE A 154 5.85 2.08 -12.49
N THR A 155 6.66 3.13 -12.47
CA THR A 155 7.11 3.79 -11.24
C THR A 155 6.23 5.01 -10.98
N TYR A 156 5.98 5.29 -9.71
CA TYR A 156 5.18 6.43 -9.32
C TYR A 156 5.69 7.03 -8.02
N SER A 157 5.48 8.33 -7.85
CA SER A 157 5.79 9.02 -6.61
C SER A 157 4.95 10.26 -6.46
N GLU A 158 4.72 10.65 -5.21
CA GLU A 158 4.16 11.95 -4.87
C GLU A 158 4.83 12.52 -3.62
N SER A 159 4.91 13.84 -3.52
CA SER A 159 5.44 14.50 -2.33
C SER A 159 4.72 15.80 -2.00
N MET A 160 4.67 16.15 -0.72
CA MET A 160 4.24 17.46 -0.27
C MET A 160 4.99 17.88 0.99
N THR A 161 5.17 19.19 1.14
CA THR A 161 5.52 19.81 2.42
C THR A 161 4.27 20.44 3.01
N ARG A 162 3.96 20.13 4.27
CA ARG A 162 2.82 20.74 4.96
C ARG A 162 3.04 22.23 5.16
N GLU A 163 2.22 23.05 4.51
CA GLU A 163 2.25 24.51 4.66
C GLU A 163 1.63 25.00 5.98
N GLU A 164 0.76 24.17 6.57
CA GLU A 164 -0.02 24.39 7.78
C GLU A 164 -0.13 23.08 8.57
N ASP A 165 -0.45 23.19 9.86
CA ASP A 165 -0.75 22.02 10.69
C ASP A 165 -1.96 21.25 10.11
N GLY A 166 -1.93 19.93 10.25
CA GLY A 166 -3.00 19.06 9.79
C GLY A 166 -4.15 18.94 10.79
N PHE A 167 -5.08 18.03 10.50
CA PHE A 167 -6.15 17.70 11.44
C PHE A 167 -5.65 16.87 12.62
N GLY A 168 -4.66 16.00 12.39
CA GLY A 168 -4.00 15.23 13.45
C GLY A 168 -3.16 16.15 14.33
N ARG A 169 -3.23 15.94 15.65
CA ARG A 169 -2.42 16.71 16.62
C ARG A 169 -0.92 16.69 16.30
N ASP A 170 -0.46 15.59 15.70
CA ASP A 170 0.95 15.34 15.39
C ASP A 170 1.28 15.57 13.90
N ASP A 171 0.36 16.16 13.13
CA ASP A 171 0.58 16.64 11.76
C ASP A 171 1.00 18.10 11.79
N LEU A 172 2.31 18.35 11.72
CA LEU A 172 2.85 19.68 11.90
C LEU A 172 3.20 20.32 10.57
N LYS A 173 3.04 21.65 10.52
CA LYS A 173 3.63 22.47 9.47
C LYS A 173 5.12 22.17 9.34
N GLY A 174 5.58 22.02 8.10
CA GLY A 174 6.97 21.69 7.76
C GLY A 174 7.25 20.19 7.65
N ASP A 175 6.32 19.31 8.05
CA ASP A 175 6.43 17.88 7.75
C ASP A 175 6.48 17.68 6.23
N VAL A 176 7.40 16.83 5.78
CA VAL A 176 7.49 16.36 4.39
C VAL A 176 6.87 14.97 4.32
N ILE A 177 5.91 14.77 3.43
CA ILE A 177 5.25 13.48 3.20
C ILE A 177 5.60 13.05 1.79
N GLU A 178 6.08 11.81 1.66
CA GLU A 178 6.49 11.23 0.39
C GLU A 178 5.89 9.84 0.28
N ASN A 179 5.30 9.52 -0.87
CA ASN A 179 4.94 8.16 -1.25
C ASN A 179 5.62 7.83 -2.57
N HIS A 180 6.17 6.63 -2.69
CA HIS A 180 6.74 6.13 -3.94
C HIS A 180 6.48 4.64 -4.07
N GLY A 181 6.48 4.16 -5.31
CA GLY A 181 6.23 2.76 -5.54
C GLY A 181 6.48 2.32 -6.96
N THR A 182 6.21 1.04 -7.18
CA THR A 182 6.34 0.38 -8.47
C THR A 182 5.23 -0.63 -8.65
N LEU A 183 4.62 -0.63 -9.83
CA LEU A 183 3.74 -1.69 -10.31
C LEU A 183 4.44 -2.41 -11.47
N ASN A 184 4.66 -3.71 -11.31
CA ASN A 184 5.09 -4.58 -12.40
C ASN A 184 3.87 -5.35 -12.93
N THR A 185 3.45 -5.03 -14.16
CA THR A 185 2.27 -5.61 -14.81
C THR A 185 2.52 -7.00 -15.41
N GLU A 186 3.78 -7.43 -15.51
CA GLU A 186 4.12 -8.78 -15.96
C GLU A 186 4.00 -9.79 -14.81
N THR A 187 4.43 -9.39 -13.61
CA THR A 187 4.41 -10.22 -12.41
C THR A 187 3.23 -9.92 -11.47
N ASN A 188 2.39 -8.94 -11.82
CA ASN A 188 1.31 -8.41 -10.97
C ASN A 188 1.81 -8.10 -9.55
N THR A 189 2.88 -7.32 -9.46
CA THR A 189 3.53 -6.98 -8.19
C THR A 189 3.47 -5.48 -7.96
N LEU A 190 2.87 -5.09 -6.84
CA LEU A 190 2.82 -3.72 -6.35
C LEU A 190 3.72 -3.58 -5.13
N ILE A 191 4.57 -2.56 -5.14
CA ILE A 191 5.36 -2.13 -3.98
C ILE A 191 5.08 -0.65 -3.76
N LEU A 192 4.75 -0.28 -2.52
CA LEU A 192 4.49 1.09 -2.10
C LEU A 192 5.22 1.35 -0.77
N GLU A 193 5.92 2.47 -0.70
CA GLU A 193 6.52 2.96 0.54
C GLU A 193 6.13 4.42 0.76
N GLY A 194 5.73 4.72 1.99
CA GLY A 194 5.37 6.06 2.44
C GLY A 194 6.24 6.49 3.61
N THR A 195 6.63 7.76 3.64
CA THR A 195 7.38 8.33 4.77
C THR A 195 6.80 9.67 5.19
N THR A 196 6.97 9.99 6.48
CA THR A 196 6.86 11.36 6.97
C THR A 196 8.18 11.76 7.61
N THR A 197 8.74 12.87 7.15
CA THR A 197 9.99 13.44 7.62
C THR A 197 9.75 14.76 8.35
N ARG A 198 10.37 14.92 9.51
CA ARG A 198 10.39 16.15 10.31
C ARG A 198 11.82 16.50 10.67
N ASP A 199 12.23 17.74 10.40
CA ASP A 199 13.58 18.23 10.66
C ASP A 199 14.69 17.32 10.08
N GLY A 200 14.42 16.71 8.92
CA GLY A 200 15.34 15.80 8.24
C GLY A 200 15.39 14.38 8.80
N GLN A 201 14.52 14.01 9.75
CA GLN A 201 14.41 12.66 10.29
C GLN A 201 13.07 12.02 9.94
N ILE A 202 13.09 10.76 9.51
CA ILE A 202 11.87 9.96 9.31
C ILE A 202 11.23 9.73 10.69
N ILE A 203 9.97 10.10 10.83
CA ILE A 203 9.18 9.93 12.07
C ILE A 203 8.02 8.94 11.89
N ALA A 204 7.71 8.57 10.65
CA ALA A 204 6.76 7.52 10.30
C ALA A 204 7.16 6.91 8.96
N ARG A 205 6.94 5.61 8.82
CA ARG A 205 7.23 4.85 7.61
C ARG A 205 6.21 3.73 7.43
N SER A 206 5.70 3.56 6.22
CA SER A 206 4.86 2.43 5.83
C SER A 206 5.45 1.74 4.61
N VAL A 207 5.37 0.42 4.56
CA VAL A 207 5.75 -0.38 3.41
C VAL A 207 4.63 -1.38 3.12
N ASN A 208 4.19 -1.42 1.88
CA ASN A 208 3.16 -2.33 1.41
C ASN A 208 3.66 -3.07 0.18
N GLU A 209 3.57 -4.39 0.21
CA GLU A 209 3.80 -5.24 -0.95
C GLU A 209 2.52 -6.05 -1.21
N VAL A 210 2.10 -6.12 -2.47
CA VAL A 210 0.94 -6.91 -2.91
C VAL A 210 1.32 -7.67 -4.18
N VAL A 211 1.12 -8.98 -4.17
CA VAL A 211 1.45 -9.88 -5.29
C VAL A 211 0.20 -10.68 -5.66
N MET A 212 -0.19 -10.66 -6.94
CA MET A 212 -1.19 -11.58 -7.47
C MET A 212 -0.51 -12.79 -8.10
N LEU A 213 -0.69 -13.96 -7.51
CA LEU A 213 -0.19 -15.23 -8.02
C LEU A 213 -0.92 -15.66 -9.30
N PRO A 214 -0.35 -16.59 -10.11
CA PRO A 214 -0.94 -17.01 -11.38
C PRO A 214 -2.34 -17.65 -11.27
N ASP A 215 -2.70 -18.18 -10.10
CA ASP A 215 -4.03 -18.75 -9.81
C ASP A 215 -5.06 -17.69 -9.38
N GLY A 216 -4.64 -16.43 -9.27
CA GLY A 216 -5.46 -15.29 -8.82
C GLY A 216 -5.48 -15.09 -7.30
N THR A 217 -4.71 -15.87 -6.54
CA THR A 217 -4.50 -15.64 -5.10
C THR A 217 -3.67 -14.37 -4.90
N PHE A 218 -4.07 -13.54 -3.94
CA PHE A 218 -3.30 -12.38 -3.51
C PHE A 218 -2.54 -12.69 -2.23
N LEU A 219 -1.26 -12.31 -2.23
CA LEU A 219 -0.43 -12.16 -1.04
C LEU A 219 -0.24 -10.67 -0.78
N ALA A 220 -0.37 -10.23 0.46
CA ALA A 220 -0.02 -8.87 0.82
C ALA A 220 0.67 -8.81 2.18
N GLN A 221 1.59 -7.87 2.32
CA GLN A 221 2.10 -7.44 3.61
C GLN A 221 2.03 -5.92 3.74
N CYS A 222 1.47 -5.46 4.85
CA CYS A 222 1.34 -4.04 5.20
C CYS A 222 2.08 -3.82 6.52
N ILE A 223 3.18 -3.09 6.47
CA ILE A 223 4.08 -2.90 7.61
C ILE A 223 4.18 -1.40 7.89
N ASP A 224 3.63 -0.99 9.03
CA ASP A 224 3.47 0.41 9.40
C ASP A 224 4.20 0.69 10.72
N LYS A 225 5.11 1.67 10.69
CA LYS A 225 5.55 2.39 11.88
C LYS A 225 4.91 3.78 11.86
N PRO A 226 3.78 3.99 12.55
CA PRO A 226 3.15 5.30 12.62
C PRO A 226 4.03 6.28 13.43
N LYS A 227 3.67 7.56 13.37
CA LYS A 227 4.21 8.59 14.27
C LYS A 227 4.03 8.13 15.71
N LYS A 228 5.00 8.45 16.57
CA LYS A 228 4.88 8.20 18.00
C LYS A 228 3.58 8.83 18.52
N PRO A 229 2.73 8.08 19.24
CA PRO A 229 1.50 8.63 19.82
C PRO A 229 1.80 9.78 20.77
N SER A 230 0.95 10.82 20.75
CA SER A 230 1.01 11.93 21.71
C SER A 230 0.43 11.62 23.08
N ASP A 231 -0.24 10.47 23.23
CA ASP A 231 -0.73 9.95 24.51
C ASP A 231 0.19 8.81 24.98
N ASP A 232 0.96 9.05 26.04
CA ASP A 232 1.94 8.09 26.58
C ASP A 232 1.32 6.79 27.10
N ARG A 233 -0.02 6.71 27.21
CA ARG A 233 -0.73 5.46 27.53
C ARG A 233 -0.82 4.52 26.34
N ILE A 234 -0.63 5.03 25.13
CA ILE A 234 -0.62 4.25 23.89
C ILE A 234 0.82 3.80 23.64
N GLU A 235 0.99 2.49 23.53
CA GLU A 235 2.29 1.89 23.23
C GLU A 235 2.80 2.36 21.86
N ASP A 236 4.02 2.87 21.84
CA ASP A 236 4.73 3.19 20.60
C ASP A 236 5.28 1.90 19.99
N LYS A 237 4.73 1.47 18.86
CA LYS A 237 5.09 0.20 18.21
C LYS A 237 4.80 0.24 16.72
N GLY A 238 5.40 -0.71 16.00
CA GLY A 238 5.03 -1.04 14.65
C GLY A 238 3.84 -2.01 14.60
N ILE A 239 3.11 -2.00 13.49
CA ILE A 239 1.99 -2.91 13.21
C ILE A 239 2.24 -3.53 11.84
N ALA A 240 2.10 -4.85 11.75
CA ALA A 240 2.18 -5.58 10.49
C ALA A 240 0.89 -6.38 10.27
N ARG A 241 0.44 -6.47 9.02
CA ARG A 241 -0.67 -7.32 8.57
C ARG A 241 -0.21 -8.15 7.39
N PHE A 242 -0.37 -9.46 7.51
CA PHE A 242 0.03 -10.42 6.49
C PHE A 242 -1.20 -11.12 5.97
N VAL A 243 -1.43 -11.03 4.66
CA VAL A 243 -2.68 -11.39 4.00
C VAL A 243 -2.42 -12.51 3.01
N TYR A 244 -3.29 -13.51 3.05
CA TYR A 244 -3.49 -14.49 1.99
C TYR A 244 -4.95 -14.45 1.59
N CYS A 245 -5.23 -14.14 0.34
CA CYS A 245 -6.59 -13.99 -0.18
C CYS A 245 -6.73 -14.77 -1.48
N SER A 246 -7.21 -16.01 -1.36
CA SER A 246 -7.57 -16.84 -2.50
C SER A 246 -9.06 -16.68 -2.83
N LYS A 247 -9.57 -17.45 -3.80
CA LYS A 247 -11.00 -17.47 -4.11
C LYS A 247 -11.85 -17.97 -2.94
N ASP A 248 -11.36 -18.96 -2.19
CA ASP A 248 -12.16 -19.73 -1.22
C ASP A 248 -11.74 -19.46 0.24
N LYS A 249 -10.60 -18.79 0.45
CA LYS A 249 -10.03 -18.50 1.76
C LYS A 249 -9.46 -17.09 1.83
N LEU A 250 -9.79 -16.38 2.90
CA LEU A 250 -9.05 -15.22 3.40
C LEU A 250 -8.37 -15.60 4.72
N GLU A 251 -7.11 -15.22 4.87
CA GLU A 251 -6.38 -15.31 6.13
C GLU A 251 -5.58 -14.02 6.35
N ILE A 252 -5.70 -13.44 7.53
CA ILE A 252 -4.97 -12.24 7.94
C ILE A 252 -4.34 -12.49 9.31
N ILE A 253 -3.02 -12.40 9.40
CA ILE A 253 -2.30 -12.33 10.68
C ILE A 253 -1.92 -10.89 10.95
N THR A 254 -2.37 -10.38 12.09
CA THR A 254 -1.95 -9.08 12.61
C THR A 254 -0.88 -9.28 13.68
N ALA A 255 0.20 -8.52 13.57
CA ALA A 255 1.34 -8.61 14.48
C ALA A 255 1.87 -7.21 14.84
N HIS A 256 2.66 -7.15 15.91
CA HIS A 256 3.41 -5.96 16.33
C HIS A 256 4.92 -6.21 16.20
N PHE A 257 5.67 -5.12 16.06
CA PHE A 257 7.13 -5.12 16.12
C PHE A 257 7.65 -3.88 16.85
N GLU A 258 8.95 -3.89 17.14
CA GLU A 258 9.65 -2.82 17.86
C GLU A 258 9.47 -1.45 17.20
N SER A 259 9.59 -0.39 18.00
CA SER A 259 9.29 0.99 17.59
C SER A 259 10.37 1.66 16.72
N ASP A 260 11.03 0.93 15.82
CA ASP A 260 12.05 1.46 14.92
C ASP A 260 11.45 1.84 13.56
N VAL A 261 11.56 3.11 13.18
CA VAL A 261 11.14 3.62 11.85
C VAL A 261 12.01 3.08 10.72
N ASN A 262 13.22 2.60 11.02
CA ASN A 262 14.14 1.99 10.05
C ASN A 262 14.03 0.47 10.04
N PHE A 263 12.86 -0.07 10.37
CA PHE A 263 12.62 -1.51 10.37
C PHE A 263 13.04 -2.16 9.05
N THR A 264 13.50 -3.41 9.17
CA THR A 264 13.74 -4.29 8.03
C THR A 264 12.63 -5.33 7.97
N TYR A 265 12.41 -5.89 6.79
CA TYR A 265 11.38 -6.90 6.56
C TYR A 265 11.86 -7.82 5.44
N ASP A 266 11.36 -9.05 5.44
CA ASP A 266 11.57 -9.99 4.35
C ASP A 266 10.52 -9.72 3.26
N SER A 267 10.97 -9.46 2.04
CA SER A 267 10.07 -9.18 0.91
C SER A 267 9.32 -10.44 0.50
N ILE A 268 8.05 -10.28 0.14
CA ILE A 268 7.21 -11.36 -0.42
C ILE A 268 7.36 -11.46 -1.94
N VAL A 269 8.05 -10.51 -2.56
CA VAL A 269 8.34 -10.52 -3.99
C VAL A 269 9.19 -11.75 -4.33
N ASP A 270 8.83 -12.44 -5.40
CA ASP A 270 9.46 -13.69 -5.84
C ASP A 270 9.38 -14.85 -4.82
N ASN A 271 8.49 -14.75 -3.82
CA ASN A 271 8.23 -15.81 -2.84
C ASN A 271 6.77 -16.32 -2.94
N PRO A 272 6.44 -17.15 -3.95
CA PRO A 272 5.08 -17.64 -4.16
C PRO A 272 4.58 -18.58 -3.06
N ASP A 273 5.48 -19.13 -2.25
CA ASP A 273 5.16 -20.04 -1.13
C ASP A 273 4.90 -19.28 0.18
N ALA A 274 4.96 -17.94 0.18
CA ALA A 274 4.71 -17.15 1.37
C ALA A 274 3.27 -17.33 1.87
N THR A 275 3.14 -17.52 3.18
CA THR A 275 1.88 -17.63 3.92
C THR A 275 1.87 -16.59 5.03
N PRO A 276 0.70 -16.22 5.59
CA PRO A 276 0.63 -15.30 6.72
C PRO A 276 1.52 -15.75 7.87
N GLU A 277 1.56 -17.05 8.16
CA GLU A 277 2.43 -17.60 9.20
C GLU A 277 3.91 -17.36 8.91
N THR A 278 4.40 -17.74 7.72
CA THR A 278 5.82 -17.54 7.35
C THR A 278 6.19 -16.05 7.26
N MET A 279 5.29 -15.20 6.76
CA MET A 279 5.51 -13.75 6.67
C MET A 279 5.59 -13.09 8.05
N SER A 280 4.89 -13.65 9.03
CA SER A 280 4.85 -13.14 10.40
C SER A 280 5.98 -13.63 11.31
N GLU A 281 6.89 -14.47 10.79
CA GLU A 281 8.05 -14.92 11.54
C GLU A 281 8.92 -13.74 11.99
N GLY A 282 9.31 -13.71 13.27
CA GLY A 282 10.06 -12.60 13.86
C GLY A 282 9.19 -11.44 14.39
N TYR A 283 7.89 -11.45 14.12
CA TYR A 283 6.94 -10.48 14.67
C TYR A 283 6.23 -11.02 15.92
N LYS A 284 5.75 -10.11 16.78
CA LYS A 284 4.87 -10.46 17.91
C LYS A 284 3.43 -10.55 17.41
N LYS A 285 2.99 -11.75 17.03
CA LYS A 285 1.62 -12.02 16.57
C LYS A 285 0.59 -11.62 17.65
N VAL A 286 -0.54 -11.11 17.20
CA VAL A 286 -1.62 -10.57 18.05
C VAL A 286 -2.89 -11.37 17.86
N ARG A 287 -3.33 -11.50 16.61
CA ARG A 287 -4.54 -12.23 16.24
C ARG A 287 -4.49 -12.70 14.80
N GLN A 288 -5.30 -13.70 14.51
CA GLN A 288 -5.51 -14.25 13.18
C GLN A 288 -7.00 -14.15 12.84
N LEU A 289 -7.33 -13.69 11.65
CA LEU A 289 -8.65 -13.78 11.04
C LEU A 289 -8.57 -14.83 9.93
N ILE A 290 -9.51 -15.77 9.91
CA ILE A 290 -9.71 -16.73 8.83
C ILE A 290 -11.15 -16.63 8.37
N VAL A 291 -11.38 -16.57 7.06
CA VAL A 291 -12.70 -16.69 6.44
C VAL A 291 -12.66 -17.82 5.44
N GLU A 292 -13.48 -18.85 5.68
CA GLU A 292 -13.69 -20.01 4.81
C GLU A 292 -15.17 -20.36 4.83
N ASP A 293 -15.73 -20.86 3.73
CA ASP A 293 -17.14 -21.25 3.61
C ASP A 293 -18.14 -20.17 4.09
N ASP A 294 -17.85 -18.90 3.77
CA ASP A 294 -18.61 -17.70 4.21
C ASP A 294 -18.69 -17.50 5.74
N VAL A 295 -17.80 -18.12 6.51
CA VAL A 295 -17.74 -18.00 7.97
C VAL A 295 -16.41 -17.36 8.38
N ALA A 296 -16.50 -16.24 9.09
CA ALA A 296 -15.34 -15.61 9.71
C ALA A 296 -15.09 -16.17 11.11
N THR A 297 -13.84 -16.52 11.38
CA THR A 297 -13.33 -16.91 12.70
C THR A 297 -12.11 -16.07 13.02
N ALA A 298 -11.94 -15.68 14.29
CA ALA A 298 -10.72 -15.01 14.72
C ALA A 298 -10.21 -15.58 16.04
N GLU A 299 -8.90 -15.70 16.14
CA GLU A 299 -8.19 -16.25 17.30
C GLU A 299 -7.09 -15.30 17.76
N LYS A 300 -6.75 -15.35 19.04
CA LYS A 300 -5.61 -14.63 19.62
C LYS A 300 -4.39 -15.53 19.66
N TYR A 301 -3.21 -14.92 19.61
CA TYR A 301 -1.94 -15.59 19.90
C TYR A 301 -1.52 -15.48 21.37
#